data_AF-A0A8I1W9L0-F1
#
_entry.id   AF-A0A8I1W9L0-F1
#
_cell.length_a   1.000
_cell.length_b   1.000
_cell.length_c   1.000
_cell.angle_alpha   90.00
_cell.angle_beta   90.00
_cell.angle_gamma   90.00
#
_symmetry.space_group_name_H-M   'P 1'
#
loop_
_entity.id
_entity.type
_entity.pdbx_description
1 polymer ?
#
loop_
_entity_poly.entity_id
_entity_poly.type
_entity_poly.pdbx_seq_one_letter_code
_entity_poly.pdbx_strand_id
1 'polypeptide(L)'
;MKQLLDFIPLIVFFAVYKLYDIYAATGSLIVATAVQIILTWFLLRKVEKMQLITFGLVTVFGLLTMVLHDPVFIKWKVTAVYALFAVALLISQWMTKTTLVQRM
;
A
#
# COMPACT_ATOMS: atom_id res chain seq x y z
N MET A 1 3.81 13.12 -14.50
CA MET A 1 5.22 12.92 -14.08
C MET A 1 5.34 12.30 -12.68
N LYS A 2 4.59 12.74 -11.66
CA LYS A 2 4.59 12.10 -10.31
C LYS A 2 4.16 10.62 -10.30
N GLN A 3 3.09 10.26 -11.02
CA GLN A 3 2.66 8.86 -11.13
C GLN A 3 3.76 7.90 -11.60
N LEU A 4 4.64 8.34 -12.51
CA LEU A 4 5.77 7.51 -12.99
C LEU A 4 6.77 7.20 -11.86
N LEU A 5 6.98 8.14 -10.93
CA LEU A 5 7.81 7.91 -9.75
C LEU A 5 7.14 6.92 -8.78
N ASP A 6 5.81 6.94 -8.67
CA ASP A 6 5.05 5.99 -7.85
C ASP A 6 5.07 4.55 -8.42
N PHE A 7 5.42 4.36 -9.70
CA PHE A 7 5.62 3.05 -10.30
C PHE A 7 7.01 2.44 -10.00
N ILE A 8 8.00 3.24 -9.61
CA ILE A 8 9.37 2.74 -9.34
C ILE A 8 9.36 1.67 -8.24
N PRO A 9 8.76 1.89 -7.05
CA PRO A 9 8.73 0.87 -6.01
C PRO A 9 7.95 -0.37 -6.42
N LEU A 10 6.90 -0.19 -7.24
CA LEU A 10 6.09 -1.30 -7.74
C LEU A 10 6.91 -2.20 -8.68
N ILE A 11 7.64 -1.60 -9.62
CA ILE A 11 8.49 -2.33 -10.56
C ILE A 11 9.61 -3.05 -9.81
N VAL A 12 10.26 -2.37 -8.85
CA VAL A 12 11.30 -2.98 -8.01
C VAL A 12 10.74 -4.16 -7.22
N PHE A 13 9.56 -4.01 -6.60
CA PHE A 13 8.90 -5.09 -5.89
C PHE A 13 8.65 -6.30 -6.78
N PHE A 14 8.07 -6.10 -7.97
CA PHE A 14 7.77 -7.20 -8.88
C PHE A 14 9.04 -7.88 -9.40
N ALA A 15 10.09 -7.11 -9.69
CA ALA A 15 11.37 -7.65 -10.13
C ALA A 15 12.02 -8.52 -9.05
N VAL A 16 12.08 -8.03 -7.81
CA VAL A 16 12.68 -8.77 -6.69
C VAL A 16 11.81 -9.96 -6.30
N TYR A 17 10.48 -9.83 -6.34
CA TYR A 17 9.55 -10.93 -6.09
C TYR A 17 9.73 -12.08 -7.08
N LYS A 18 9.96 -11.76 -8.35
CA LYS A 18 10.16 -12.77 -9.40
C LYS A 18 11.49 -13.51 -9.26
N LEU A 19 12.52 -12.86 -8.71
CA LEU A 19 13.88 -13.40 -8.67
C LEU A 19 14.23 -14.09 -7.35
N TYR A 20 13.63 -13.67 -6.24
CA TYR A 20 13.98 -14.13 -4.90
C TYR A 20 12.77 -14.74 -4.19
N ASP A 21 12.09 -13.93 -3.38
CA ASP A 21 10.93 -14.33 -2.60
C ASP A 21 10.19 -13.08 -2.09
N ILE A 22 9.03 -13.28 -1.49
CA ILE A 22 8.14 -12.22 -1.03
C ILE A 22 8.75 -11.39 0.09
N TYR A 23 9.61 -11.95 0.94
CA TYR A 23 10.29 -11.21 2.01
C TYR A 23 11.34 -10.24 1.44
N ALA A 24 12.15 -10.71 0.49
CA ALA A 24 13.10 -9.85 -0.22
C ALA A 24 12.37 -8.75 -1.00
N ALA A 25 11.25 -9.10 -1.65
CA ALA A 25 10.41 -8.15 -2.34
C ALA A 25 9.86 -7.07 -1.39
N THR A 26 9.39 -7.47 -0.21
CA THR A 26 8.89 -6.56 0.83
C THR A 26 9.94 -5.55 1.26
N GLY A 27 11.14 -6.03 1.61
CA GLY A 27 12.26 -5.17 2.01
C GLY A 27 12.63 -4.21 0.88
N SER A 28 12.71 -4.72 -0.35
CA SER A 28 13.02 -3.89 -1.52
C SER A 28 11.97 -2.82 -1.79
N LEU A 29 10.69 -3.09 -1.51
CA LEU A 29 9.60 -2.13 -1.68
C LEU A 29 9.65 -1.02 -0.63
N ILE A 30 9.96 -1.33 0.64
CA ILE A 30 10.17 -0.31 1.67
C ILE A 30 11.35 0.59 1.29
N VAL A 31 12.48 0.00 0.89
CA VAL A 31 13.67 0.76 0.47
C VAL A 31 13.37 1.60 -0.77
N ALA A 32 12.71 1.03 -1.77
CA ALA A 32 12.38 1.74 -3.00
C ALA A 32 11.39 2.89 -2.76
N THR A 33 10.38 2.72 -1.89
CA THR A 33 9.49 3.82 -1.51
C THR A 33 10.20 4.89 -0.70
N ALA A 34 11.13 4.52 0.20
CA ALA A 34 11.95 5.51 0.91
C ALA A 34 12.80 6.34 -0.06
N VAL A 35 13.50 5.68 -0.99
CA VAL A 35 14.31 6.33 -2.03
C VAL A 35 13.43 7.20 -2.92
N GLN A 36 12.24 6.73 -3.30
CA GLN A 36 11.29 7.49 -4.10
C GLN A 36 10.88 8.79 -3.39
N ILE A 37 10.58 8.76 -2.09
CA ILE A 37 10.21 9.96 -1.33
C ILE A 37 11.36 10.95 -1.28
N ILE A 38 12.58 10.47 -1.06
CA ILE A 38 13.80 11.31 -1.03
C ILE A 38 14.02 11.96 -2.41
N LEU A 39 13.91 11.19 -3.48
CA LEU A 39 14.02 11.70 -4.86
C LEU A 39 12.91 12.71 -5.15
N THR A 40 11.67 12.42 -4.76
CA THR A 40 10.53 13.32 -4.96
C THR A 40 10.71 14.61 -4.17
N TRP A 41 11.24 14.54 -2.95
CA TRP A 41 11.58 15.71 -2.15
C TRP A 41 12.69 16.55 -2.82
N PHE A 42 13.71 15.91 -3.37
CA PHE A 42 14.82 16.61 -4.04
C PHE A 42 14.40 17.26 -5.36
N LEU A 43 13.60 16.57 -6.17
CA LEU A 43 13.15 17.03 -7.50
C LEU A 43 12.02 18.05 -7.43
N LEU A 44 11.05 17.85 -6.52
CA LEU A 44 9.81 18.63 -6.49
C LEU A 44 9.69 19.56 -5.27
N ARG A 45 10.60 19.47 -4.28
CA ARG A 45 10.60 20.23 -3.01
C ARG A 45 9.28 20.23 -2.23
N LYS A 46 8.33 19.37 -2.63
CA LYS A 46 7.02 19.18 -2.01
C LYS A 46 6.78 17.69 -1.88
N VAL A 47 6.72 17.22 -0.64
CA VAL A 47 6.28 15.87 -0.33
C VAL A 47 4.78 15.93 -0.08
N GLU A 48 4.01 15.16 -0.87
CA GLU A 48 2.58 15.04 -0.64
C GLU A 48 2.33 14.25 0.63
N LYS A 49 1.40 14.73 1.48
CA LYS A 49 0.98 14.01 2.69
C LYS A 49 0.55 12.58 2.36
N MET A 50 -0.05 12.36 1.18
CA MET A 50 -0.46 11.05 0.68
C MET A 50 0.73 10.08 0.55
N GLN A 51 1.87 10.52 0.00
CA GLN A 51 3.06 9.67 -0.14
C GLN A 51 3.66 9.28 1.22
N LEU A 52 3.66 10.19 2.20
CA LEU A 52 4.10 9.88 3.58
C LEU A 52 3.17 8.87 4.25
N ILE A 53 1.85 9.01 4.06
CA ILE A 53 0.86 8.06 4.58
C ILE A 53 1.06 6.69 3.93
N THR A 54 1.21 6.64 2.60
CA THR A 54 1.48 5.39 1.87
C THR A 54 2.77 4.74 2.33
N PHE A 55 3.84 5.51 2.55
CA PHE A 55 5.11 5.00 3.07
C PHE A 55 4.99 4.47 4.49
N GLY A 56 4.31 5.20 5.37
CA GLY A 56 4.03 4.73 6.73
C GLY A 56 3.29 3.40 6.71
N LEU A 57 2.26 3.28 5.87
CA LEU A 57 1.51 2.03 5.70
C LEU A 57 2.40 0.91 5.16
N VAL A 58 3.14 1.15 4.08
CA VAL A 58 4.05 0.17 3.46
C VAL A 58 5.11 -0.29 4.45
N THR A 59 5.67 0.63 5.22
CA THR A 59 6.71 0.33 6.22
C THR A 59 6.12 -0.46 7.37
N VAL A 60 4.99 -0.06 7.95
CA VAL A 60 4.35 -0.78 9.06
C VAL A 60 3.95 -2.20 8.64
N PHE A 61 3.21 -2.35 7.53
CA PHE A 61 2.78 -3.67 7.06
C PHE A 61 3.95 -4.52 6.55
N GLY A 62 4.93 -3.92 5.89
CA GLY A 62 6.10 -4.64 5.40
C GLY A 62 7.02 -5.10 6.53
N LEU A 63 7.23 -4.28 7.56
CA LEU A 63 7.95 -4.69 8.77
C LEU A 63 7.19 -5.77 9.53
N LEU A 64 5.87 -5.67 9.65
CA LEU A 64 5.06 -6.74 10.25
C LEU A 64 5.25 -8.07 9.51
N THR A 65 5.28 -8.03 8.18
CA THR A 65 5.46 -9.21 7.32
C THR A 65 6.85 -9.84 7.52
N MET A 66 7.90 -9.04 7.68
CA MET A 66 9.25 -9.53 7.98
C MET A 66 9.35 -10.10 9.41
N VAL A 67 8.80 -9.42 10.41
CA VAL A 67 8.90 -9.86 11.82
C VAL A 67 8.10 -11.14 12.05
N LEU A 68 6.87 -11.19 11.53
CA LEU A 68 5.98 -12.34 11.69
C LEU A 68 6.35 -13.51 10.76
N HIS A 69 7.33 -13.32 9.85
CA HIS A 69 7.72 -14.31 8.84
C HIS A 69 6.53 -14.92 8.10
N ASP A 70 5.44 -14.17 7.95
CA ASP A 70 4.20 -14.70 7.38
C ASP A 70 3.82 -13.87 6.15
N PRO A 71 3.94 -14.45 4.93
CA PRO A 71 3.71 -13.73 3.68
C PRO A 71 2.23 -13.38 3.47
N VAL A 72 1.37 -13.92 4.34
CA VAL A 72 -0.06 -13.65 4.40
C VAL A 72 -0.33 -12.17 4.67
N PHE A 73 0.52 -11.44 5.41
CA PHE A 73 0.27 -10.03 5.77
C PHE A 73 0.29 -9.07 4.56
N ILE A 74 1.17 -9.27 3.58
CA ILE A 74 1.16 -8.48 2.34
C ILE A 74 -0.06 -8.79 1.49
N LYS A 75 -0.48 -10.05 1.46
CA LYS A 75 -1.66 -10.48 0.71
C LYS A 75 -2.95 -9.97 1.39
N TRP A 76 -2.97 -10.00 2.72
CA TRP A 76 -4.10 -9.57 3.54
C TRP A 76 -4.32 -8.07 3.58
N LYS A 77 -3.32 -7.23 3.25
CA LYS A 77 -3.53 -5.78 2.99
C LYS A 77 -4.76 -5.55 2.11
N VAL A 78 -4.90 -6.34 1.04
CA VAL A 78 -5.97 -6.18 0.05
C VAL A 78 -7.28 -6.74 0.59
N THR A 79 -7.24 -7.95 1.17
CA THR A 79 -8.43 -8.60 1.74
C THR A 79 -9.01 -7.83 2.93
N ALA A 80 -8.17 -7.29 3.83
CA ALA A 80 -8.60 -6.52 4.98
C ALA A 80 -9.23 -5.18 4.57
N VAL A 81 -8.68 -4.50 3.57
CA VAL A 81 -9.28 -3.28 3.01
C VAL A 81 -10.63 -3.60 2.38
N TYR A 82 -10.73 -4.65 1.55
CA TYR A 82 -12.01 -5.06 0.97
C TYR A 82 -13.02 -5.55 2.02
N ALA A 83 -12.57 -6.23 3.07
CA ALA A 83 -13.42 -6.64 4.18
C ALA A 83 -13.94 -5.44 4.97
N LEU A 84 -13.09 -4.44 5.24
CA LEU A 84 -13.50 -3.16 5.84
C LEU A 84 -14.52 -2.44 4.97
N PHE A 85 -14.29 -2.36 3.66
CA PHE A 85 -15.26 -1.80 2.71
C PHE A 85 -16.57 -2.59 2.71
N ALA A 86 -16.52 -3.92 2.69
CA ALA A 86 -17.70 -4.78 2.73
C ALA A 86 -18.49 -4.60 4.03
N VAL A 87 -17.81 -4.52 5.17
CA VAL A 87 -18.43 -4.25 6.47
C VAL A 87 -19.02 -2.84 6.53
N ALA A 88 -18.31 -1.83 6.03
CA ALA A 88 -18.83 -0.46 5.95
C ALA A 88 -20.09 -0.37 5.08
N LEU A 89 -20.12 -1.10 3.95
CA LEU A 89 -21.30 -1.21 3.09
C LEU A 89 -22.45 -1.96 3.76
N LEU A 90 -22.17 -3.07 4.45
CA LEU A 90 -23.18 -3.83 5.22
C LEU A 90 -23.79 -2.99 6.34
N ILE A 91 -22.96 -2.28 7.11
CA ILE A 91 -23.41 -1.36 8.16
C ILE A 91 -24.23 -0.24 7.55
N SER A 92 -23.78 0.34 6.42
CA SER A 92 -24.55 1.36 5.71
C SER A 92 -25.90 0.84 5.23
N GLN A 93 -25.98 -0.41 4.77
CA GLN A 93 -27.22 -1.04 4.31
C GLN A 93 -28.21 -1.31 5.45
N TRP A 94 -27.71 -1.62 6.66
CA TRP A 94 -28.56 -1.80 7.84
C TRP A 94 -28.98 -0.49 8.50
N MET A 95 -28.14 0.55 8.45
CA MET A 95 -28.45 1.85 9.06
C MET A 95 -29.18 2.82 8.11
N THR A 96 -29.10 2.61 6.79
CA THR A 96 -29.77 3.41 5.76
C THR A 96 -30.62 2.47 4.90
N LYS A 97 -31.95 2.64 4.87
CA LYS A 97 -32.87 1.85 4.00
C LYS A 97 -32.65 2.06 2.49
N THR A 98 -31.62 2.80 2.09
CA THR A 98 -31.16 2.97 0.71
C THR A 98 -29.65 2.73 0.67
N THR A 99 -29.21 1.85 -0.23
CA THR A 99 -27.80 1.53 -0.44
C THR A 99 -27.04 2.78 -0.92
N LEU A 100 -25.84 3.03 -0.39
CA LEU A 100 -24.99 4.17 -0.82
C LEU A 100 -24.71 4.16 -2.33
N VAL A 101 -24.68 2.98 -2.96
CA VAL A 101 -24.55 2.81 -4.41
C VAL A 101 -25.73 3.44 -5.19
N GLN A 102 -26.90 3.56 -4.56
CA GLN A 102 -28.07 4.20 -5.16
C GLN A 102 -28.08 5.73 -4.97
N ARG A 103 -27.15 6.27 -4.16
CA ARG A 103 -27.03 7.71 -3.86
C ARG A 103 -25.82 8.39 -4.51
N MET A 104 -24.97 7.62 -5.18
CA MET A 104 -23.90 8.10 -6.07
C MET A 104 -24.39 8.05 -7.52
#